data_AF-A0A7J7IEN0-F1
#
_entry.id   AF-A0A7J7IEN0-F1
#
_cell.length_a   1.000
_cell.length_b   1.000
_cell.length_c   1.000
_cell.angle_alpha   90.00
_cell.angle_beta   90.00
_cell.angle_gamma   90.00
#
_symmetry.space_group_name_H-M   'P 1'
#
loop_
_entity.id
_entity.type
_entity.pdbx_description
1 polymer ?
#
loop_
_entity_poly.entity_id
_entity_poly.type
_entity_poly.pdbx_seq_one_letter_code
_entity_poly.pdbx_strand_id
1 'polypeptide(L)'
;EQRLVMFVSLFVPAEACIRSATDYGARQLRGRWSRKQRHQPMQCCQEQPRRAIRERLEQLLGGLLASAWLTTSSAWVSPVPAIAANQYTIGMDRGVQAVIICRELLEPIPRYVEDGAWDKARSNVNYCTRTLRLKSALRAVTDQLLTPEYDLERHETAKRLVNDLPNLMTQLDATLYTPIFIASDQGVSPGQRKYGNEALDYLGQAKQMLECFLELIPEDVMTRNVEQASKMRVPLERQ
;
A
#
# COMPACT_ATOMS: atom_id res chain seq x y z
N GLU A 1 37.33 -15.70 27.66
CA GLU A 1 36.05 -16.37 27.31
C GLU A 1 35.42 -15.66 26.13
N GLN A 2 35.51 -16.24 24.93
CA GLN A 2 34.88 -15.72 23.72
C GLN A 2 33.55 -16.46 23.51
N ARG A 3 32.42 -15.77 23.66
CA ARG A 3 31.10 -16.32 23.33
C ARG A 3 30.84 -16.14 21.83
N LEU A 4 30.89 -17.24 21.08
CA LEU A 4 30.28 -17.34 19.76
C LEU A 4 28.76 -17.23 19.92
N VAL A 5 28.18 -16.18 19.34
CA VAL A 5 26.72 -16.07 19.15
C VAL A 5 26.40 -16.72 17.81
N MET A 6 25.82 -17.92 17.84
CA MET A 6 25.28 -18.57 16.65
C MET A 6 24.00 -17.84 16.23
N PHE A 7 24.04 -17.17 15.08
CA PHE A 7 22.84 -16.76 14.36
C PHE A 7 22.22 -17.98 13.70
N VAL A 8 21.09 -18.44 14.23
CA VAL A 8 20.24 -19.43 13.58
C VAL A 8 19.32 -18.68 12.63
N SER A 9 19.66 -18.69 11.34
CA SER A 9 18.77 -18.22 10.28
C SER A 9 17.61 -19.22 10.13
N LEU A 10 16.43 -18.86 10.64
CA LEU A 10 15.19 -19.56 10.32
C LEU A 10 14.80 -19.20 8.89
N PHE A 11 15.14 -20.09 7.96
CA PHE A 11 14.74 -20.01 6.56
C PHE A 11 13.25 -20.36 6.46
N VAL A 12 12.39 -19.37 6.25
CA VAL A 12 10.99 -19.61 5.89
C VAL A 12 10.95 -19.82 4.37
N PRO A 13 10.42 -20.94 3.85
CA PRO A 13 10.38 -21.18 2.42
C PRO A 13 9.44 -20.16 1.75
N ALA A 14 9.87 -19.55 0.65
CA ALA A 14 9.12 -18.54 -0.12
C ALA A 14 7.69 -18.99 -0.50
N GLU A 15 7.46 -20.31 -0.65
CA GLU A 15 6.15 -20.90 -0.88
C GLU A 15 5.13 -20.64 0.25
N ALA A 16 5.60 -20.44 1.49
CA ALA A 16 4.75 -20.11 2.63
C ALA A 16 4.21 -18.67 2.55
N CYS A 17 4.99 -17.73 2.02
CA CYS A 17 4.49 -16.37 1.80
C CYS A 17 3.41 -16.34 0.70
N ILE A 18 3.59 -17.11 -0.39
CA ILE A 18 2.63 -17.17 -1.50
C ILE A 18 1.28 -17.77 -1.05
N ARG A 19 1.29 -18.81 -0.21
CA ARG A 19 0.05 -19.36 0.38
C ARG A 19 -0.60 -18.39 1.37
N SER A 20 0.17 -17.64 2.15
CA SER A 20 -0.38 -16.61 3.05
C SER A 20 -1.06 -15.49 2.25
N ALA A 21 -0.50 -15.00 1.16
CA ALA A 21 -1.15 -13.91 0.40
C ALA A 21 -2.48 -14.34 -0.26
N THR A 22 -2.58 -15.58 -0.75
CA THR A 22 -3.78 -16.09 -1.45
C THR A 22 -4.91 -16.50 -0.50
N ASP A 23 -4.60 -17.03 0.69
CA ASP A 23 -5.62 -17.44 1.66
C ASP A 23 -6.29 -16.24 2.38
N TYR A 24 -5.67 -15.07 2.36
CA TYR A 24 -6.16 -13.87 3.05
C TYR A 24 -7.23 -13.10 2.27
N GLY A 25 -7.13 -13.05 0.94
CA GLY A 25 -8.24 -12.57 0.10
C GLY A 25 -9.53 -13.39 0.31
N ALA A 26 -9.39 -14.69 0.62
CA ALA A 26 -10.50 -15.59 0.90
C ALA A 26 -11.04 -15.52 2.35
N ARG A 27 -10.30 -14.89 3.29
CA ARG A 27 -10.74 -14.68 4.70
C ARG A 27 -11.45 -13.34 4.90
N GLN A 28 -11.11 -12.27 4.17
CA GLN A 28 -11.88 -11.02 4.21
C GLN A 28 -13.33 -11.20 3.72
N LEU A 29 -13.59 -12.15 2.82
CA LEU A 29 -14.96 -12.45 2.36
C LEU A 29 -15.76 -13.35 3.31
N ARG A 30 -15.12 -13.99 4.32
CA ARG A 30 -15.80 -14.93 5.25
C ARG A 30 -16.01 -14.40 6.67
N GLY A 31 -15.39 -13.27 7.03
CA GLY A 31 -15.47 -12.72 8.39
C GLY A 31 -16.71 -11.90 8.74
N ARG A 32 -17.66 -11.68 7.81
CA ARG A 32 -18.73 -10.67 7.98
C ARG A 32 -20.16 -11.18 7.92
N TRP A 33 -20.45 -12.42 8.33
CA TRP A 33 -21.83 -12.91 8.45
C TRP A 33 -22.00 -13.88 9.62
N SER A 34 -21.89 -13.40 10.87
CA SER A 34 -22.52 -14.12 11.98
C SER A 34 -22.71 -13.22 13.21
N ARG A 35 -23.85 -12.53 13.27
CA ARG A 35 -24.56 -12.25 14.52
C ARG A 35 -25.97 -11.69 14.25
N LYS A 36 -26.95 -12.59 14.44
CA LYS A 36 -28.32 -12.34 14.94
C LYS A 36 -29.02 -11.07 14.41
N GLN A 37 -29.78 -11.21 13.34
CA GLN A 37 -31.06 -10.49 13.22
C GLN A 37 -32.20 -11.50 13.23
N ARG A 38 -33.06 -11.34 14.24
CA ARG A 38 -34.31 -12.07 14.42
C ARG A 38 -35.36 -11.49 13.46
N HIS A 39 -36.10 -12.40 12.84
CA HIS A 39 -37.44 -12.26 12.25
C HIS A 39 -37.96 -10.85 11.92
N GLN A 40 -38.10 -10.59 10.62
CA GLN A 40 -39.28 -9.93 10.07
C GLN A 40 -39.79 -10.70 8.84
N PRO A 41 -41.11 -10.79 8.64
CA PRO A 41 -41.73 -11.67 7.66
C PRO A 41 -41.64 -11.14 6.23
N MET A 42 -41.65 -12.09 5.29
CA MET A 42 -41.78 -11.89 3.86
C MET A 42 -42.94 -10.96 3.51
N GLN A 43 -42.68 -9.97 2.65
CA GLN A 43 -43.69 -9.35 1.81
C GLN A 43 -43.35 -9.59 0.33
N CYS A 44 -44.23 -10.39 -0.28
CA CYS A 44 -44.73 -10.39 -1.65
C CYS A 44 -43.99 -9.54 -2.71
N CYS A 45 -43.59 -10.25 -3.77
CA CYS A 45 -43.78 -9.91 -5.18
C CYS A 45 -44.21 -8.47 -5.47
N GLN A 46 -43.30 -7.68 -6.04
CA GLN A 46 -43.68 -6.61 -6.95
C GLN A 46 -42.79 -6.62 -8.18
N GLU A 47 -43.47 -6.72 -9.32
CA GLU A 47 -42.96 -6.82 -10.67
C GLU A 47 -42.08 -5.63 -11.07
N GLN A 48 -41.00 -5.93 -11.80
CA GLN A 48 -40.25 -4.95 -12.57
C GLN A 48 -40.99 -4.66 -13.89
N PRO A 49 -41.43 -3.42 -14.17
CA PRO A 49 -41.80 -3.04 -15.51
C PRO A 49 -40.56 -2.63 -16.31
N ARG A 50 -40.33 -3.40 -17.38
CA ARG A 50 -39.51 -3.06 -18.55
C ARG A 50 -39.93 -1.71 -19.16
N ARG A 51 -39.30 -0.61 -18.75
CA ARG A 51 -39.24 0.71 -19.44
C ARG A 51 -37.94 1.36 -18.95
N ALA A 52 -36.97 1.82 -19.73
CA ALA A 52 -37.03 2.43 -21.03
C ALA A 52 -35.69 2.25 -21.77
N ILE A 53 -35.69 1.42 -22.81
CA ILE A 53 -34.66 1.37 -23.86
C ILE A 53 -35.02 2.46 -24.90
N ARG A 54 -35.24 3.70 -24.46
CA ARG A 54 -35.77 4.77 -25.34
C ARG A 54 -34.99 6.09 -25.31
N GLU A 55 -33.96 6.22 -24.48
CA GLU A 55 -33.16 7.46 -24.38
C GLU A 55 -31.81 7.41 -25.10
N ARG A 56 -31.50 6.32 -25.84
CA ARG A 56 -30.22 6.16 -26.55
C ARG A 56 -30.20 6.55 -28.02
N LEU A 57 -31.28 7.12 -28.58
CA LEU A 57 -31.34 7.47 -30.00
C LEU A 57 -31.20 8.97 -30.32
N GLU A 58 -31.40 9.87 -29.35
CA GLU A 58 -31.36 11.33 -29.60
C GLU A 58 -29.99 11.98 -29.40
N GLN A 59 -29.00 11.28 -28.83
CA GLN A 59 -27.63 11.80 -28.70
C GLN A 59 -26.72 11.55 -29.92
N LEU A 60 -27.20 10.80 -30.93
CA LEU A 60 -26.40 10.45 -32.12
C LEU A 60 -26.69 11.31 -33.36
N LEU A 61 -27.63 12.27 -33.31
CA LEU A 61 -28.00 13.10 -34.47
C LEU A 61 -27.74 14.62 -34.29
N GLY A 62 -27.25 15.07 -33.12
CA GLY A 62 -27.02 16.49 -32.83
C GLY A 62 -25.59 17.02 -33.03
N GLY A 63 -24.65 16.19 -33.52
CA GLY A 63 -23.21 16.52 -33.45
C GLY A 63 -22.47 16.75 -34.78
N LEU A 64 -23.18 16.80 -35.92
CA LEU A 64 -22.57 16.80 -37.26
C LEU A 64 -22.53 18.17 -37.98
N LEU A 65 -22.74 19.28 -37.27
CA LEU A 65 -22.73 20.63 -37.86
C LEU A 65 -21.91 21.67 -37.06
N ALA A 66 -20.89 21.25 -36.32
CA ALA A 66 -19.94 22.17 -35.65
C ALA A 66 -18.49 22.02 -36.15
N SER A 67 -18.29 21.37 -37.30
CA SER A 67 -16.99 21.15 -37.93
C SER A 67 -16.77 22.09 -39.12
N ALA A 68 -16.78 23.40 -38.89
CA ALA A 68 -16.53 24.38 -39.96
C ALA A 68 -15.93 25.72 -39.51
N TRP A 69 -15.44 25.85 -38.29
CA TRP A 69 -14.71 27.05 -37.85
C TRP A 69 -13.60 26.65 -36.90
N LEU A 70 -12.36 26.55 -37.40
CA LEU A 70 -11.07 26.77 -36.71
C LEU A 70 -9.89 26.23 -37.57
N THR A 71 -9.86 26.56 -38.86
CA THR A 71 -8.66 26.45 -39.69
C THR A 71 -8.18 27.84 -40.05
N THR A 72 -7.40 28.46 -39.16
CA THR A 72 -6.41 29.52 -39.49
C THR A 72 -5.75 30.01 -38.20
N SER A 73 -4.73 29.27 -37.75
CA SER A 73 -3.60 29.87 -37.06
C SER A 73 -2.36 29.03 -37.33
N SER A 74 -1.49 29.66 -38.10
CA SER A 74 -0.16 29.26 -38.52
C SER A 74 0.73 28.88 -37.34
N ALA A 75 1.26 27.66 -37.41
CA ALA A 75 2.67 27.34 -37.24
C ALA A 75 3.48 28.23 -36.29
N TRP A 76 3.30 28.01 -34.99
CA TRP A 76 4.41 28.00 -34.04
C TRP A 76 4.40 26.60 -33.42
N VAL A 77 5.02 25.64 -34.12
CA VAL A 77 5.43 24.38 -33.49
C VAL A 77 6.53 24.78 -32.52
N SER A 78 6.14 25.21 -31.32
CA SER A 78 7.04 25.16 -30.18
C SER A 78 7.50 23.71 -30.10
N PRO A 79 8.81 23.42 -30.03
CA PRO A 79 9.24 22.08 -29.69
C PRO A 79 8.52 21.75 -28.38
N VAL A 80 7.56 20.82 -28.42
CA VAL A 80 7.03 20.22 -27.21
C VAL A 80 8.27 19.63 -26.56
N PRO A 81 8.76 20.19 -25.43
CA PRO A 81 9.90 19.59 -24.78
C PRO A 81 9.50 18.15 -24.54
N ALA A 82 10.35 17.25 -25.02
CA ALA A 82 10.22 15.81 -24.86
C ALA A 82 9.60 15.54 -23.50
N ILE A 83 8.48 14.80 -23.51
CA ILE A 83 7.88 14.07 -22.39
C ILE A 83 8.71 14.33 -21.15
N ALA A 84 8.29 15.29 -20.31
CA ALA A 84 8.99 15.62 -19.08
C ALA A 84 9.26 14.28 -18.37
N ALA A 85 10.49 13.78 -18.53
CA ALA A 85 10.95 12.57 -17.90
C ALA A 85 10.78 12.91 -16.43
N ASN A 86 9.75 12.31 -15.83
CA ASN A 86 9.27 12.68 -14.51
C ASN A 86 10.51 12.76 -13.63
N GLN A 87 10.91 13.96 -13.20
CA GLN A 87 12.26 14.26 -12.70
C GLN A 87 12.58 13.57 -11.35
N TYR A 88 11.71 12.63 -10.96
CA TYR A 88 11.70 11.81 -9.78
C TYR A 88 11.50 10.33 -10.13
N THR A 89 12.10 9.83 -11.22
CA THR A 89 12.26 8.39 -11.39
C THR A 89 13.17 7.90 -10.26
N ILE A 90 12.56 7.30 -9.24
CA ILE A 90 13.31 6.61 -8.18
C ILE A 90 14.08 5.49 -8.88
N GLY A 91 15.42 5.56 -8.86
CA GLY A 91 16.24 4.47 -9.36
C GLY A 91 16.03 3.22 -8.51
N MET A 92 16.18 2.04 -9.12
CA MET A 92 15.99 0.75 -8.45
C MET A 92 16.66 0.66 -7.07
N ASP A 93 17.95 1.01 -6.94
CA ASP A 93 18.66 0.94 -5.64
C ASP A 93 18.03 1.85 -4.57
N ARG A 94 17.62 3.07 -4.94
CA ARG A 94 16.87 3.97 -4.04
C ARG A 94 15.51 3.39 -3.67
N GLY A 95 14.88 2.66 -4.59
CA GLY A 95 13.64 1.93 -4.34
C GLY A 95 13.83 0.85 -3.28
N VAL A 96 14.87 0.01 -3.42
CA VAL A 96 15.22 -1.03 -2.43
C VAL A 96 15.51 -0.41 -1.06
N GLN A 97 16.33 0.63 -1.01
CA GLN A 97 16.65 1.35 0.22
C GLN A 97 15.40 1.90 0.91
N ALA A 98 14.48 2.49 0.15
CA ALA A 98 13.22 2.99 0.69
C ALA A 98 12.37 1.89 1.32
N VAL A 99 12.28 0.70 0.70
CA VAL A 99 11.54 -0.45 1.24
C VAL A 99 12.18 -0.95 2.55
N ILE A 100 13.51 -1.07 2.60
CA ILE A 100 14.25 -1.45 3.82
C ILE A 100 13.95 -0.47 4.96
N ILE A 101 14.09 0.83 4.71
CA ILE A 101 13.84 1.86 5.71
C ILE A 101 12.38 1.84 6.15
N CYS A 102 11.42 1.65 5.24
CA CYS A 102 10.01 1.54 5.59
C CYS A 102 9.76 0.39 6.57
N ARG A 103 10.36 -0.79 6.35
CA ARG A 103 10.24 -1.93 7.26
C ARG A 103 10.71 -1.60 8.66
N GLU A 104 11.84 -0.89 8.79
CA GLU A 104 12.41 -0.49 10.07
C GLU A 104 11.59 0.61 10.78
N LEU A 105 11.07 1.58 10.02
CA LEU A 105 10.26 2.67 10.56
C LEU A 105 8.93 2.19 11.18
N LEU A 106 8.47 1.01 10.81
CA LEU A 106 7.26 0.40 11.36
C LEU A 106 7.52 -0.32 12.70
N GLU A 107 8.76 -0.64 13.05
CA GLU A 107 9.11 -1.34 14.29
C GLU A 107 8.68 -0.65 15.60
N PRO A 108 8.81 0.68 15.78
CA PRO A 108 8.45 1.32 17.06
C PRO A 108 6.95 1.58 17.23
N ILE A 109 6.12 1.37 16.20
CA ILE A 109 4.68 1.67 16.24
C ILE A 109 3.95 0.96 17.39
N PRO A 110 4.19 -0.33 17.72
CA PRO A 110 3.52 -0.99 18.84
C PRO A 110 3.69 -0.25 20.17
N ARG A 111 4.92 0.21 20.45
CA ARG A 111 5.20 1.02 21.64
C ARG A 111 4.44 2.34 21.61
N TYR A 112 4.41 3.02 20.46
CA TYR A 112 3.64 4.27 20.34
C TYR A 112 2.13 4.07 20.54
N VAL A 113 1.59 2.93 20.10
CA VAL A 113 0.18 2.56 20.32
C VAL A 113 -0.08 2.28 21.80
N GLU A 114 0.83 1.59 22.49
CA GLU A 114 0.75 1.31 23.93
C GLU A 114 0.84 2.60 24.76
N ASP A 115 1.73 3.52 24.39
CA ASP A 115 1.95 4.80 25.04
C ASP A 115 0.89 5.87 24.69
N GLY A 116 0.00 5.59 23.73
CA GLY A 116 -0.98 6.55 23.22
C GLY A 116 -0.37 7.69 22.39
N ALA A 117 0.87 7.52 21.90
CA ALA A 117 1.58 8.45 21.04
C ALA A 117 1.16 8.31 19.56
N TRP A 118 -0.14 8.48 19.29
CA TRP A 118 -0.77 8.25 17.99
C TRP A 118 -0.16 9.07 16.85
N ASP A 119 0.16 10.35 17.10
CA ASP A 119 0.80 11.22 16.11
C ASP A 119 2.18 10.71 15.68
N LYS A 120 2.96 10.12 16.60
CA LYS A 120 4.27 9.55 16.30
C LYS A 120 4.14 8.30 15.44
N ALA A 121 3.24 7.39 15.80
CA ALA A 121 2.93 6.22 14.99
C ALA A 121 2.51 6.62 13.56
N ARG A 122 1.63 7.61 13.47
CA ARG A 122 1.13 8.12 12.19
C ARG A 122 2.22 8.81 11.37
N SER A 123 3.13 9.53 12.02
CA SER A 123 4.26 10.19 11.35
C SER A 123 5.18 9.19 10.67
N ASN A 124 5.45 8.04 11.28
CA ASN A 124 6.23 6.97 10.66
C ASN A 124 5.53 6.40 9.41
N VAL A 125 4.22 6.12 9.48
CA VAL A 125 3.44 5.64 8.33
C VAL A 125 3.41 6.67 7.20
N ASN A 126 3.23 7.96 7.52
CA ASN A 126 3.27 9.04 6.55
C ASN A 126 4.66 9.24 5.95
N TYR A 127 5.72 9.05 6.72
CA TYR A 127 7.08 9.12 6.19
C TYR A 127 7.31 8.04 5.12
N CYS A 128 6.88 6.80 5.38
CA CYS A 128 6.94 5.71 4.41
C CYS A 128 6.15 6.02 3.13
N THR A 129 4.90 6.45 3.28
CA THR A 129 3.98 6.62 2.15
C THR A 129 4.23 7.90 1.35
N ARG A 130 4.57 9.02 2.01
CA ARG A 130 4.72 10.34 1.39
C ARG A 130 6.18 10.71 1.12
N THR A 131 7.06 10.58 2.11
CA THR A 131 8.47 11.02 1.98
C THR A 131 9.30 10.01 1.20
N LEU A 132 9.24 8.73 1.58
CA LEU A 132 9.93 7.65 0.87
C LEU A 132 9.16 7.17 -0.37
N ARG A 133 7.92 7.65 -0.56
CA ARG A 133 7.08 7.33 -1.71
C ARG A 133 6.99 5.83 -1.98
N LEU A 134 6.70 5.04 -0.94
CA LEU A 134 6.76 3.57 -0.96
C LEU A 134 6.13 2.95 -2.22
N LYS A 135 4.97 3.42 -2.69
CA LYS A 135 4.35 2.91 -3.93
C LYS A 135 5.22 3.08 -5.17
N SER A 136 5.85 4.25 -5.33
CA SER A 136 6.78 4.52 -6.43
C SER A 136 8.06 3.71 -6.30
N ALA A 137 8.57 3.54 -5.07
CA ALA A 137 9.74 2.71 -4.79
C ALA A 137 9.51 1.24 -5.15
N LEU A 138 8.39 0.65 -4.71
CA LEU A 138 8.02 -0.73 -5.03
C LEU A 138 7.91 -0.92 -6.54
N ARG A 139 7.21 -0.02 -7.26
CA ARG A 139 7.11 -0.06 -8.72
C ARG A 139 8.47 -0.02 -9.41
N ALA A 140 9.35 0.90 -8.99
CA ALA A 140 10.67 1.02 -9.58
C ALA A 140 11.48 -0.28 -9.45
N VAL A 141 11.41 -0.94 -8.28
CA VAL A 141 12.06 -2.24 -8.08
C VAL A 141 11.41 -3.33 -8.95
N THR A 142 10.08 -3.42 -8.94
CA THR A 142 9.36 -4.43 -9.73
C THR A 142 9.63 -4.31 -11.22
N ASP A 143 9.58 -3.08 -11.76
CA ASP A 143 9.66 -2.84 -13.21
C ASP A 143 11.10 -2.91 -13.73
N GLN A 144 12.12 -2.65 -12.90
CA GLN A 144 13.53 -2.59 -13.33
C GLN A 144 14.35 -3.82 -12.90
N LEU A 145 13.98 -4.49 -11.79
CA LEU A 145 14.75 -5.60 -11.23
C LEU A 145 14.03 -6.94 -11.39
N LEU A 146 12.73 -6.97 -11.14
CA LEU A 146 11.94 -8.20 -11.15
C LEU A 146 11.21 -8.34 -12.47
N THR A 147 11.91 -8.27 -13.60
CA THR A 147 11.26 -8.24 -14.91
C THR A 147 10.74 -9.65 -15.31
N PRO A 148 9.61 -9.73 -16.04
CA PRO A 148 8.95 -11.00 -16.34
C PRO A 148 9.79 -11.92 -17.23
N GLU A 149 10.79 -11.39 -17.95
CA GLU A 149 11.71 -12.17 -18.79
C GLU A 149 12.60 -13.10 -17.97
N TYR A 150 12.92 -12.74 -16.72
CA TYR A 150 13.78 -13.53 -15.85
C TYR A 150 12.97 -14.45 -14.93
N ASP A 151 11.89 -13.94 -14.33
CA ASP A 151 11.05 -14.70 -13.40
C ASP A 151 9.61 -14.12 -13.36
N LEU A 152 8.72 -14.73 -14.14
CA LEU A 152 7.32 -14.30 -14.24
C LEU A 152 6.56 -14.44 -12.91
N GLU A 153 6.85 -15.46 -12.12
CA GLU A 153 6.15 -15.70 -10.85
C GLU A 153 6.50 -14.65 -9.81
N ARG A 154 7.80 -14.32 -9.68
CA ARG A 154 8.26 -13.23 -8.82
C ARG A 154 7.72 -11.89 -9.28
N HIS A 155 7.72 -11.63 -10.59
CA HIS A 155 7.18 -10.39 -11.15
C HIS A 155 5.70 -10.20 -10.78
N GLU A 156 4.87 -11.22 -11.00
CA GLU A 156 3.43 -11.16 -10.69
C GLU A 156 3.17 -11.06 -9.19
N THR A 157 3.97 -11.74 -8.37
CA THR A 157 3.90 -11.60 -6.90
C THR A 157 4.24 -10.18 -6.46
N ALA A 158 5.33 -9.62 -6.99
CA ALA A 158 5.72 -8.24 -6.72
C ALA A 158 4.64 -7.24 -7.15
N LYS A 159 4.00 -7.44 -8.30
CA LYS A 159 2.88 -6.59 -8.77
C LYS A 159 1.67 -6.62 -7.86
N ARG A 160 1.33 -7.77 -7.27
CA ARG A 160 0.26 -7.85 -6.26
C ARG A 160 0.62 -7.03 -5.03
N LEU A 161 1.82 -7.23 -4.48
CA LEU A 161 2.31 -6.49 -3.31
C LEU A 161 2.35 -4.98 -3.56
N VAL A 162 2.78 -4.53 -4.75
CA VAL A 162 2.77 -3.11 -5.17
C VAL A 162 1.39 -2.47 -5.10
N ASN A 163 0.32 -3.23 -5.33
CA ASN A 163 -1.04 -2.73 -5.31
C ASN A 163 -1.66 -2.81 -3.91
N ASP A 164 -1.42 -3.91 -3.20
CA ASP A 164 -2.09 -4.20 -1.93
C ASP A 164 -1.46 -3.45 -0.76
N LEU A 165 -0.12 -3.35 -0.72
CA LEU A 165 0.59 -2.76 0.41
C LEU A 165 0.27 -1.26 0.60
N PRO A 166 0.22 -0.40 -0.45
CA PRO A 166 -0.18 0.99 -0.27
C PRO A 166 -1.61 1.17 0.26
N ASN A 167 -2.53 0.28 -0.14
CA ASN A 167 -3.91 0.30 0.35
C ASN A 167 -3.95 -0.07 1.84
N LEU A 168 -3.18 -1.09 2.23
CA LEU A 168 -3.03 -1.50 3.62
C LEU A 168 -2.40 -0.40 4.49
N MET A 169 -1.36 0.27 3.99
CA MET A 169 -0.73 1.41 4.66
C MET A 169 -1.71 2.60 4.84
N THR A 170 -2.64 2.78 3.89
CA THR A 170 -3.70 3.80 4.00
C THR A 170 -4.70 3.42 5.09
N GLN A 171 -5.08 2.15 5.19
CA GLN A 171 -5.94 1.66 6.28
C GLN A 171 -5.25 1.81 7.64
N LEU A 172 -3.96 1.48 7.73
CA LEU A 172 -3.16 1.69 8.92
C LEU A 172 -3.12 3.17 9.35
N ASP A 173 -2.84 4.11 8.43
CA ASP A 173 -2.85 5.56 8.74
C ASP A 173 -4.23 6.02 9.25
N ALA A 174 -5.31 5.62 8.57
CA ALA A 174 -6.66 6.01 8.94
C ALA A 174 -7.07 5.46 10.33
N THR A 175 -6.70 4.22 10.62
CA THR A 175 -6.96 3.59 11.93
C THR A 175 -6.14 4.27 13.03
N LEU A 176 -4.86 4.60 12.79
CA LEU A 176 -4.03 5.36 13.74
C LEU A 176 -4.50 6.80 13.95
N TYR A 177 -5.14 7.40 12.95
CA TYR A 177 -5.69 8.75 13.04
C TYR A 177 -6.93 8.84 13.94
N THR A 178 -7.72 7.77 14.03
CA THR A 178 -9.02 7.79 14.72
C THR A 178 -8.92 7.99 16.24
N PRO A 179 -8.00 7.31 16.98
CA PRO A 179 -7.79 7.51 18.42
C PRO A 179 -7.52 8.94 18.86
N ILE A 180 -6.96 9.79 17.98
CA ILE A 180 -6.59 11.18 18.28
C ILE A 180 -7.81 12.01 18.70
N PHE A 181 -9.00 11.68 18.17
CA PHE A 181 -10.25 12.40 18.45
C PHE A 181 -11.06 11.84 19.61
N ILE A 182 -10.59 10.75 20.23
CA ILE A 182 -11.27 10.13 21.36
C ILE A 182 -10.68 10.71 22.63
N ALA A 183 -11.50 11.42 23.40
CA ALA A 183 -11.07 11.97 24.69
C ALA A 183 -10.54 10.86 25.61
N SER A 184 -9.45 11.17 26.31
CA SER A 184 -8.86 10.32 27.33
C SER A 184 -8.37 11.19 28.47
N ASP A 185 -8.85 10.89 29.69
CA ASP A 185 -8.47 11.65 30.87
C ASP A 185 -7.05 11.28 31.34
N GLN A 186 -6.63 10.03 31.13
CA GLN A 186 -5.28 9.51 31.37
C GLN A 186 -4.95 8.30 30.48
N GLY A 187 -3.81 8.35 29.79
CA GLY A 187 -3.29 7.22 28.99
C GLY A 187 -4.20 6.79 27.84
N VAL A 188 -4.15 5.51 27.47
CA VAL A 188 -4.95 4.94 26.38
C VAL A 188 -6.32 4.48 26.88
N SER A 189 -7.39 5.16 26.45
CA SER A 189 -8.77 4.82 26.81
C SER A 189 -9.23 3.50 26.17
N PRO A 190 -10.29 2.83 26.69
CA PRO A 190 -10.82 1.61 26.07
C PRO A 190 -11.27 1.82 24.61
N GLY A 191 -11.80 3.00 24.30
CA GLY A 191 -12.18 3.37 22.93
C GLY A 191 -10.97 3.44 22.01
N GLN A 192 -9.89 4.09 22.45
CA GLN A 192 -8.63 4.16 21.72
C GLN A 192 -7.97 2.78 21.57
N ARG A 193 -8.01 1.94 22.61
CA ARG A 193 -7.43 0.58 22.60
C ARG A 193 -8.03 -0.31 21.52
N LYS A 194 -9.33 -0.20 21.24
CA LYS A 194 -9.99 -0.92 20.14
C LYS A 194 -9.29 -0.64 18.81
N TYR A 195 -9.11 0.63 18.48
CA TYR A 195 -8.43 1.05 17.24
C TYR A 195 -6.93 0.76 17.28
N GLY A 196 -6.31 0.82 18.46
CA GLY A 196 -4.92 0.38 18.66
C GLY A 196 -4.73 -1.07 18.23
N ASN A 197 -5.58 -1.99 18.71
CA ASN A 197 -5.51 -3.41 18.32
C ASN A 197 -5.69 -3.60 16.80
N GLU A 198 -6.69 -2.94 16.21
CA GLU A 198 -6.93 -2.99 14.76
C GLU A 198 -5.75 -2.42 13.96
N ALA A 199 -5.12 -1.35 14.44
CA ALA A 199 -3.91 -0.81 13.82
C ALA A 199 -2.73 -1.79 13.91
N LEU A 200 -2.57 -2.51 15.02
CA LEU A 200 -1.52 -3.53 15.16
C LEU A 200 -1.73 -4.72 14.22
N ASP A 201 -2.97 -5.10 13.95
CA ASP A 201 -3.28 -6.13 12.94
C ASP A 201 -2.90 -5.68 11.52
N TYR A 202 -3.19 -4.43 11.16
CA TYR A 202 -2.77 -3.85 9.88
C TYR A 202 -1.26 -3.68 9.77
N LEU A 203 -0.61 -3.28 10.87
CA LEU A 203 0.83 -3.17 10.97
C LEU A 203 1.52 -4.52 10.75
N GLY A 204 1.05 -5.58 11.40
CA GLY A 204 1.58 -6.93 11.24
C GLY A 204 1.53 -7.39 9.78
N GLN A 205 0.38 -7.19 9.12
CA GLN A 205 0.23 -7.49 7.70
C GLN A 205 1.16 -6.65 6.82
N ALA A 206 1.32 -5.35 7.11
CA ALA A 206 2.18 -4.48 6.32
C ALA A 206 3.65 -4.88 6.44
N LYS A 207 4.11 -5.22 7.64
CA LYS A 207 5.47 -5.74 7.87
C LYS A 207 5.70 -7.04 7.11
N GLN A 208 4.76 -7.99 7.18
CA GLN A 208 4.86 -9.26 6.46
C GLN A 208 4.95 -9.04 4.94
N MET A 209 4.12 -8.14 4.38
CA MET A 209 4.17 -7.83 2.95
C MET A 209 5.47 -7.15 2.51
N LEU A 210 6.03 -6.27 3.36
CA LEU A 210 7.35 -5.68 3.13
C LEU A 210 8.45 -6.75 3.15
N GLU A 211 8.43 -7.65 4.13
CA GLU A 211 9.38 -8.76 4.23
C GLU A 211 9.30 -9.67 3.01
N CYS A 212 8.09 -10.09 2.62
CA CYS A 212 7.91 -10.88 1.41
C CYS A 212 8.37 -10.16 0.15
N PHE A 213 8.18 -8.84 0.05
CA PHE A 213 8.72 -8.08 -1.08
C PHE A 213 10.25 -8.08 -1.09
N LEU A 214 10.88 -7.91 0.08
CA LEU A 214 12.34 -7.94 0.22
C LEU A 214 12.93 -9.31 -0.10
N GLU A 215 12.23 -10.41 0.20
CA GLU A 215 12.63 -11.79 -0.15
C GLU A 215 12.65 -12.04 -1.68
N LEU A 216 11.89 -11.28 -2.47
CA LEU A 216 11.93 -11.40 -3.93
C LEU A 216 13.21 -10.82 -4.53
N ILE A 217 13.88 -9.92 -3.80
CA ILE A 217 15.06 -9.18 -4.28
C ILE A 217 16.29 -10.09 -4.21
N PRO A 218 17.12 -10.16 -5.28
CA PRO A 218 18.39 -10.88 -5.27
C PRO A 218 19.32 -10.45 -4.13
N GLU A 219 20.01 -11.41 -3.53
CA GLU A 219 20.84 -11.22 -2.33
C GLU A 219 22.00 -10.24 -2.55
N ASP A 220 22.58 -10.20 -3.75
CA ASP A 220 23.64 -9.27 -4.13
C ASP A 220 23.13 -7.80 -4.13
N VAL A 221 21.92 -7.59 -4.64
CA VAL A 221 21.25 -6.29 -4.63
C VAL A 221 20.84 -5.90 -3.21
N MET A 222 20.40 -6.86 -2.41
CA MET A 222 20.05 -6.62 -1.00
C MET A 222 21.27 -6.15 -0.20
N THR A 223 22.37 -6.90 -0.27
CA THR A 223 23.57 -6.67 0.54
C THR A 223 24.15 -5.28 0.33
N ARG A 224 24.27 -4.84 -0.93
CA ARG A 224 24.79 -3.49 -1.25
C ARG A 224 23.85 -2.36 -0.80
N ASN A 225 22.54 -2.60 -0.77
CA ASN A 225 21.55 -1.58 -0.44
C ASN A 225 21.31 -1.46 1.07
N VAL A 226 21.51 -2.51 1.86
CA VAL A 226 21.44 -2.46 3.33
C VAL A 226 22.43 -1.45 3.89
N GLU A 227 23.68 -1.46 3.42
CA GLU A 227 24.69 -0.52 3.88
C GLU A 227 24.31 0.94 3.56
N GLN A 228 23.77 1.19 2.37
CA GLN A 228 23.36 2.52 1.94
C GLN A 228 22.08 3.00 2.65
N ALA A 229 21.13 2.10 2.90
CA ALA A 229 19.93 2.39 3.67
C ALA A 229 20.27 2.87 5.09
N SER A 230 21.29 2.29 5.72
CA SER A 230 21.74 2.71 7.06
C SER A 230 22.17 4.18 7.12
N LYS A 231 22.73 4.71 6.02
CA LYS A 231 23.18 6.12 5.90
C LYS A 231 22.03 7.09 5.68
N MET A 232 20.88 6.59 5.19
CA MET A 232 19.67 7.37 4.97
C MET A 232 18.75 7.41 6.19
N ARG A 233 19.05 6.65 7.24
CA ARG A 233 18.24 6.63 8.46
C ARG A 233 18.23 8.04 9.07
N VAL A 234 17.05 8.63 9.13
CA VAL A 234 16.82 9.81 9.96
C VAL A 234 16.76 9.32 11.41
N PRO A 235 17.51 9.93 12.36
CA PRO A 235 17.44 9.55 13.76
C PRO A 235 16.00 9.71 14.26
N LEU A 236 15.32 8.58 14.50
CA LEU A 236 13.93 8.55 14.96
C LEU A 236 13.76 9.20 16.34
N GLU A 237 14.83 9.31 17.11
CA GLU A 237 14.86 9.91 18.44
C GLU A 237 14.64 11.43 18.44
N ARG A 238 14.73 12.10 17.28
CA ARG A 238 14.56 13.56 17.17
C ARG A 238 13.16 13.99 16.67
N GLN A 239 12.21 13.06 16.53
CA GLN A 239 10.83 13.32 16.12
C GLN A 239 9.82 12.96 17.23
#